data_AF-A0A951XN98-F1
#
_entry.id   AF-A0A951XN98-F1
#
_cell.length_a   1.000
_cell.length_b   1.000
_cell.length_c   1.000
_cell.angle_alpha   90.00
_cell.angle_beta   90.00
_cell.angle_gamma   90.00
#
_symmetry.space_group_name_H-M   'P 1'
#
loop_
_entity.id
_entity.type
_entity.pdbx_description
1 polymer ?
#
loop_
_entity_poly.entity_id
_entity_poly.type
_entity_poly.pdbx_seq_one_letter_code
_entity_poly.pdbx_strand_id
1 'polypeptide(L)'
;MATRRILRITRSARAGNSADQLELGRCHLHGGEGLRRDLSAAYHWLALAADNGQPQGAWLIGEHIPPLAVDRVARALPYYRQASERGSMAAGAVLARWTLDGLFGDVSGREAARHLATLRCAAQTGDLYAQTVVDALAGDAAAGCEEIGRLLRRAEQGERAAILGLSGHYWEKGGGDLWHPGQVPGRSIGGRGAVRHAAARLARYWHEMFWDPVSHEMHAADMRRRGALLLLDAHPAAARFMEAAAVKGDAIAAYLLGLMYMGAEYVNDLPAVHPRSSGFPGRNYKLAANWLEKAANGAVDGPSAEADFALWLLNGLRNYTRRDPLEARRRLDRAAGLGHGEACWLKGREVAEAGDLVAAVRFFERAEAVGDSRAGAAIERLAPDIAEPDRKLLYASAGLRRRDPGLALRLELAAYFALAEHEFLLLDPRCADAGTFLLIDVRDVYPRARPRLVKVGSPAQRSLLERAKVSLADTDREQPYAVLKRRFRRQCQRLGIDVSAFLSNGWQCYHLADEAATHPLG
;
A
#
# COMPACT_ATOMS: atom_id res chain seq x y z
N MET A 1 -30.80 24.99 -11.57
CA MET A 1 -32.21 25.05 -11.98
C MET A 1 -32.51 23.83 -12.82
N ALA A 2 -33.65 23.18 -12.63
CA ALA A 2 -34.04 22.00 -13.40
C ALA A 2 -34.11 22.33 -14.90
N THR A 3 -33.50 21.48 -15.74
CA THR A 3 -33.45 21.71 -17.19
C THR A 3 -34.87 21.67 -17.80
N ARG A 4 -35.10 22.38 -18.92
CA ARG A 4 -36.40 22.38 -19.63
C ARG A 4 -36.93 20.96 -19.91
N ARG A 5 -36.03 20.00 -20.09
CA ARG A 5 -36.33 18.57 -20.26
C ARG A 5 -37.00 17.98 -19.01
N ILE A 6 -36.41 18.13 -17.82
CA ILE A 6 -37.01 17.68 -16.55
C ILE A 6 -38.39 18.28 -16.35
N LEU A 7 -38.58 19.57 -16.58
CA LEU A 7 -39.89 20.20 -16.39
C LEU A 7 -40.98 19.55 -17.26
N ARG A 8 -40.61 19.11 -18.48
CA ARG A 8 -41.50 18.38 -19.39
C ARG A 8 -41.76 16.96 -18.88
N ILE A 9 -40.71 16.23 -18.47
CA ILE A 9 -40.80 14.87 -17.92
C ILE A 9 -41.64 14.88 -16.63
N THR A 10 -41.42 15.82 -15.72
CA THR A 10 -42.20 15.95 -14.48
C THR A 10 -43.68 16.19 -14.73
N ARG A 11 -44.03 16.99 -15.75
CA ARG A 11 -45.44 17.22 -16.10
C ARG A 11 -46.09 15.94 -16.66
N SER A 12 -45.37 15.21 -17.52
CA SER A 12 -45.85 13.96 -18.13
C SER A 12 -45.92 12.81 -17.13
N ALA A 13 -44.94 12.69 -16.24
CA ALA A 13 -44.94 11.71 -15.14
C ALA A 13 -46.11 11.92 -14.18
N ARG A 14 -46.45 13.19 -13.87
CA ARG A 14 -47.66 13.55 -13.09
C ARG A 14 -48.96 13.24 -13.82
N ALA A 15 -48.95 13.24 -15.15
CA ALA A 15 -50.09 12.85 -15.97
C ALA A 15 -50.25 11.32 -16.09
N GLY A 16 -49.39 10.53 -15.44
CA GLY A 16 -49.50 9.07 -15.40
C GLY A 16 -48.65 8.33 -16.44
N ASN A 17 -47.79 9.01 -17.19
CA ASN A 17 -46.92 8.34 -18.15
C ASN A 17 -45.84 7.53 -17.42
N SER A 18 -45.91 6.20 -17.53
CA SER A 18 -45.05 5.28 -16.78
C SER A 18 -43.58 5.31 -17.22
N ALA A 19 -43.30 5.59 -18.50
CA ALA A 19 -41.93 5.75 -18.98
C ALA A 19 -41.28 7.03 -18.42
N ASP A 20 -42.04 8.13 -18.37
CA ASP A 20 -41.55 9.39 -17.79
C ASP A 20 -41.41 9.30 -16.25
N GLN A 21 -42.27 8.53 -15.57
CA GLN A 21 -42.11 8.21 -14.15
C GLN A 21 -40.81 7.44 -13.89
N LEU A 22 -40.50 6.44 -14.73
CA LEU A 22 -39.24 5.69 -14.65
C LEU A 22 -38.02 6.59 -14.91
N GLU A 23 -38.08 7.44 -15.92
CA GLU A 23 -37.00 8.37 -16.27
C GLU A 23 -36.77 9.41 -15.17
N LEU A 24 -37.86 9.95 -14.59
CA LEU A 24 -37.79 10.88 -13.45
C LEU A 24 -37.23 10.19 -12.20
N GLY A 25 -37.65 8.96 -11.92
CA GLY A 25 -37.10 8.12 -10.86
C GLY A 25 -35.59 7.88 -11.02
N ARG A 26 -35.12 7.55 -12.23
CA ARG A 26 -33.68 7.42 -12.54
C ARG A 26 -32.92 8.73 -12.35
N CYS A 27 -33.52 9.87 -12.74
CA CYS A 27 -32.91 11.18 -12.55
C CYS A 27 -32.74 11.52 -11.06
N HIS A 28 -33.73 11.22 -10.23
CA HIS A 28 -33.63 11.34 -8.77
C HIS A 28 -32.68 10.31 -8.15
N LEU A 29 -32.57 9.11 -8.74
CA LEU A 29 -31.69 8.03 -8.25
C LEU A 29 -30.21 8.31 -8.49
N HIS A 30 -29.84 8.85 -9.65
CA HIS A 30 -28.43 9.08 -10.01
C HIS A 30 -27.98 10.54 -9.86
N GLY A 31 -28.92 11.49 -9.73
CA GLY A 31 -28.62 12.92 -9.73
C GLY A 31 -28.20 13.40 -11.12
N GLY A 32 -29.15 13.93 -11.88
CA GLY A 32 -28.92 14.33 -13.29
C GLY A 32 -29.78 15.51 -13.73
N GLU A 33 -29.34 16.18 -14.81
CA GLU A 33 -30.07 17.25 -15.50
C GLU A 33 -30.46 18.48 -14.62
N GLY A 34 -29.81 18.67 -13.48
CA GLY A 34 -30.09 19.77 -12.55
C GLY A 34 -31.07 19.41 -11.42
N LEU A 35 -31.42 18.13 -11.28
CA LEU A 35 -32.01 17.54 -10.07
C LEU A 35 -30.90 17.04 -9.14
N ARG A 36 -31.11 17.21 -7.83
CA ARG A 36 -30.28 16.57 -6.80
C ARG A 36 -30.73 15.12 -6.63
N ARG A 37 -29.78 14.26 -6.25
CA ARG A 37 -30.09 12.88 -5.88
C ARG A 37 -31.01 12.88 -4.65
N ASP A 38 -32.11 12.15 -4.73
CA ASP A 38 -33.12 12.03 -3.67
C ASP A 38 -33.72 10.63 -3.75
N LEU A 39 -33.35 9.76 -2.81
CA LEU A 39 -33.73 8.35 -2.84
C LEU A 39 -35.21 8.13 -2.48
N SER A 40 -35.79 9.01 -1.66
CA SER A 40 -37.21 8.95 -1.32
C SER A 40 -38.07 9.42 -2.49
N ALA A 41 -37.65 10.48 -3.18
CA ALA A 41 -38.30 10.88 -4.44
C ALA A 41 -38.09 9.83 -5.54
N ALA A 42 -36.90 9.23 -5.63
CA ALA A 42 -36.63 8.14 -6.57
C ALA A 42 -37.54 6.94 -6.27
N TYR A 43 -37.66 6.53 -5.01
CA TYR A 43 -38.58 5.46 -4.58
C TYR A 43 -40.01 5.76 -5.01
N HIS A 44 -40.51 6.97 -4.71
CA HIS A 44 -41.85 7.37 -5.07
C HIS A 44 -42.13 7.25 -6.57
N TRP A 45 -41.25 7.79 -7.42
CA TRP A 45 -41.44 7.75 -8.88
C TRP A 45 -41.23 6.36 -9.48
N LEU A 46 -40.27 5.59 -8.97
CA LEU A 46 -40.01 4.22 -9.42
C LEU A 46 -41.13 3.26 -8.99
N ALA A 47 -41.72 3.47 -7.82
CA ALA A 47 -42.87 2.68 -7.35
C ALA A 47 -44.10 2.96 -8.23
N LEU A 48 -44.39 4.23 -8.52
CA LEU A 48 -45.44 4.61 -9.48
C LEU A 48 -45.21 4.01 -10.86
N ALA A 49 -43.97 4.04 -11.36
CA ALA A 49 -43.63 3.42 -12.64
C ALA A 49 -43.89 1.90 -12.61
N ALA A 50 -43.47 1.23 -11.54
CA ALA A 50 -43.69 -0.20 -11.34
C ALA A 50 -45.18 -0.56 -11.31
N ASP A 51 -45.98 0.21 -10.58
CA ASP A 51 -47.43 0.03 -10.47
C ASP A 51 -48.14 0.28 -11.82
N ASN A 52 -47.62 1.22 -12.62
CA ASN A 52 -48.13 1.52 -13.98
C ASN A 52 -47.50 0.65 -15.08
N GLY A 53 -47.03 -0.55 -14.72
CA GLY A 53 -46.61 -1.57 -15.66
C GLY A 53 -45.17 -1.46 -16.18
N GLN A 54 -44.30 -0.67 -15.53
CA GLN A 54 -42.86 -0.63 -15.84
C GLN A 54 -42.06 -1.55 -14.91
N PRO A 55 -41.79 -2.81 -15.32
CA PRO A 55 -41.09 -3.78 -14.48
C PRO A 55 -39.69 -3.33 -14.05
N GLN A 56 -39.06 -2.42 -14.81
CA GLN A 56 -37.75 -1.85 -14.48
C GLN A 56 -37.78 -1.00 -13.20
N GLY A 57 -38.92 -0.39 -12.85
CA GLY A 57 -39.07 0.38 -11.61
C GLY A 57 -38.81 -0.49 -10.38
N ALA A 58 -39.45 -1.66 -10.32
CA ALA A 58 -39.25 -2.62 -9.22
C ALA A 58 -37.81 -3.17 -9.15
N TRP A 59 -37.18 -3.41 -10.31
CA TRP A 59 -35.78 -3.85 -10.34
C TRP A 59 -34.84 -2.77 -9.80
N LEU A 60 -35.01 -1.50 -10.22
CA LEU A 60 -34.21 -0.38 -9.71
C LEU A 60 -34.44 -0.13 -8.22
N ILE A 61 -35.67 -0.35 -7.73
CA ILE A 61 -35.97 -0.31 -6.28
C ILE A 61 -35.15 -1.40 -5.56
N GLY A 62 -35.24 -2.66 -6.01
CA GLY A 62 -34.54 -3.76 -5.36
C GLY A 62 -33.01 -3.69 -5.43
N GLU A 63 -32.46 -3.10 -6.50
CA GLU A 63 -31.02 -3.04 -6.76
C GLU A 63 -30.34 -1.82 -6.15
N HIS A 64 -31.04 -0.68 -6.09
CA HIS A 64 -30.43 0.61 -5.78
C HIS A 64 -31.11 1.39 -4.66
N ILE A 65 -32.36 1.04 -4.32
CA ILE A 65 -33.06 1.70 -3.23
C ILE A 65 -32.80 0.91 -1.95
N PRO A 66 -32.27 1.56 -0.90
CA PRO A 66 -32.07 0.93 0.39
C PRO A 66 -33.40 0.87 1.17
N PRO A 67 -33.54 -0.08 2.11
CA PRO A 67 -34.72 -0.21 2.97
C PRO A 67 -35.16 1.07 3.68
N LEU A 68 -34.21 1.96 3.96
CA LEU A 68 -34.42 3.20 4.70
C LEU A 68 -34.98 4.34 3.84
N ALA A 69 -34.78 4.30 2.52
CA ALA A 69 -35.36 5.29 1.61
C ALA A 69 -36.83 5.00 1.27
N VAL A 70 -37.36 3.91 1.81
CA VAL A 70 -38.72 3.43 1.61
C VAL A 70 -39.62 3.93 2.73
N ASP A 71 -40.78 4.49 2.39
CA ASP A 71 -41.74 5.01 3.38
C ASP A 71 -42.31 3.92 4.31
N ARG A 72 -42.63 2.74 3.77
CA ARG A 72 -43.17 1.60 4.52
C ARG A 72 -42.71 0.27 3.93
N VAL A 73 -42.07 -0.55 4.76
CA VAL A 73 -41.61 -1.91 4.40
C VAL A 73 -42.71 -2.74 3.73
N ALA A 74 -43.93 -2.71 4.27
CA ALA A 74 -45.08 -3.43 3.70
C ALA A 74 -45.43 -3.01 2.26
N ARG A 75 -45.21 -1.75 1.89
CA ARG A 75 -45.45 -1.25 0.53
C ARG A 75 -44.32 -1.56 -0.43
N ALA A 76 -43.09 -1.66 0.06
CA ALA A 76 -41.95 -1.99 -0.79
C ALA A 76 -41.73 -3.48 -1.01
N LEU A 77 -42.22 -4.31 -0.10
CA LEU A 77 -42.12 -5.77 -0.16
C LEU A 77 -42.36 -6.38 -1.55
N PRO A 78 -43.44 -6.03 -2.29
CA PRO A 78 -43.67 -6.60 -3.62
C PRO A 78 -42.55 -6.25 -4.61
N TYR A 79 -41.97 -5.04 -4.54
CA TYR A 79 -40.91 -4.62 -5.47
C TYR A 79 -39.60 -5.36 -5.20
N TYR A 80 -39.22 -5.52 -3.92
CA TYR A 80 -38.02 -6.29 -3.57
C TYR A 80 -38.19 -7.77 -3.89
N ARG A 81 -39.38 -8.36 -3.65
CA ARG A 81 -39.68 -9.74 -4.08
C ARG A 81 -39.51 -9.90 -5.58
N GLN A 82 -40.13 -9.01 -6.37
CA GLN A 82 -40.04 -9.04 -7.82
C GLN A 82 -38.60 -8.88 -8.32
N ALA A 83 -37.79 -8.02 -7.69
CA ALA A 83 -36.39 -7.85 -8.03
C ALA A 83 -35.56 -9.09 -7.67
N SER A 84 -35.80 -9.69 -6.50
CA SER A 84 -35.12 -10.92 -6.05
C SER A 84 -35.47 -12.12 -6.92
N GLU A 85 -36.72 -12.27 -7.34
CA GLU A 85 -37.17 -13.31 -8.29
C GLU A 85 -36.50 -13.16 -9.66
N ARG A 86 -36.13 -11.94 -10.04
CA ARG A 86 -35.36 -11.63 -11.24
C ARG A 86 -33.84 -11.75 -11.05
N GLY A 87 -33.39 -12.22 -9.89
CA GLY A 87 -31.98 -12.47 -9.60
C GLY A 87 -31.22 -11.29 -8.99
N SER A 88 -31.89 -10.24 -8.51
CA SER A 88 -31.22 -9.18 -7.73
C SER A 88 -30.80 -9.73 -6.36
N MET A 89 -29.48 -9.83 -6.18
CA MET A 89 -28.87 -10.31 -4.94
C MET A 89 -29.02 -9.27 -3.81
N ALA A 90 -28.95 -7.97 -4.15
CA ALA A 90 -29.21 -6.87 -3.23
C ALA A 90 -30.65 -6.94 -2.66
N ALA A 91 -31.63 -7.18 -3.53
CA ALA A 91 -33.01 -7.34 -3.10
C ALA A 91 -33.23 -8.58 -2.22
N GLY A 92 -32.59 -9.70 -2.58
CA GLY A 92 -32.61 -10.93 -1.78
C GLY A 92 -32.03 -10.75 -0.39
N ALA A 93 -30.94 -9.97 -0.26
CA ALA A 93 -30.31 -9.67 1.02
C ALA A 93 -31.19 -8.80 1.92
N VAL A 94 -31.87 -7.79 1.34
CA VAL A 94 -32.84 -6.95 2.05
C VAL A 94 -34.02 -7.78 2.57
N LEU A 95 -34.59 -8.65 1.72
CA LEU A 95 -35.69 -9.53 2.11
C LEU A 95 -35.28 -10.48 3.23
N ALA A 96 -34.11 -11.11 3.12
CA ALA A 96 -33.58 -12.01 4.16
C ALA A 96 -33.49 -11.29 5.51
N ARG A 97 -33.00 -10.06 5.52
CA ARG A 97 -32.91 -9.27 6.75
C ARG A 97 -34.28 -8.95 7.34
N TRP A 98 -35.20 -8.45 6.52
CA TRP A 98 -36.55 -8.16 6.98
C TRP A 98 -37.31 -9.40 7.48
N THR A 99 -37.04 -10.59 6.91
CA THR A 99 -37.58 -11.85 7.45
C THR A 99 -37.01 -12.21 8.82
N LEU A 100 -35.71 -11.96 9.05
CA LEU A 100 -35.05 -12.22 10.33
C LEU A 100 -35.47 -11.24 11.43
N ASP A 101 -35.73 -9.98 11.06
CA ASP A 101 -36.20 -8.94 11.97
C ASP A 101 -37.71 -9.08 12.29
N GLY A 102 -38.40 -10.08 11.75
CA GLY A 102 -39.82 -10.35 12.02
C GLY A 102 -40.79 -9.30 11.45
N LEU A 103 -40.33 -8.47 10.51
CA LEU A 103 -41.06 -7.30 10.00
C LEU A 103 -42.25 -7.66 9.07
N PHE A 104 -42.45 -8.94 8.77
CA PHE A 104 -43.49 -9.43 7.85
C PHE A 104 -44.57 -10.29 8.49
N GLY A 105 -44.57 -10.44 9.83
CA GLY A 105 -45.33 -11.53 10.46
C GLY A 105 -44.79 -12.90 10.04
N ASP A 106 -45.55 -13.98 10.24
CA ASP A 106 -45.12 -15.35 9.93
C ASP A 106 -44.86 -15.54 8.43
N VAL A 107 -43.59 -15.41 8.04
CA VAL A 107 -43.11 -15.80 6.71
C VAL A 107 -43.03 -17.32 6.66
N SER A 108 -43.55 -17.92 5.59
CA SER A 108 -43.48 -19.38 5.43
C SER A 108 -42.01 -19.86 5.50
N GLY A 109 -41.74 -20.95 6.21
CA GLY A 109 -40.37 -21.44 6.41
C GLY A 109 -39.60 -21.72 5.11
N ARG A 110 -40.31 -21.95 4.00
CA ARG A 110 -39.72 -22.11 2.65
C ARG A 110 -39.24 -20.80 2.04
N GLU A 111 -39.96 -19.70 2.27
CA GLU A 111 -39.62 -18.38 1.73
C GLU A 111 -38.45 -17.77 2.51
N ALA A 112 -38.46 -17.91 3.84
CA ALA A 112 -37.31 -17.55 4.69
C ALA A 112 -36.04 -18.34 4.29
N ALA A 113 -36.16 -19.64 4.04
CA ALA A 113 -35.03 -20.47 3.59
C ALA A 113 -34.47 -20.04 2.21
N ARG A 114 -35.33 -19.58 1.30
CA ARG A 114 -34.90 -19.05 -0.01
C ARG A 114 -34.13 -17.74 0.14
N HIS A 115 -34.64 -16.79 0.92
CA HIS A 115 -33.95 -15.53 1.17
C HIS A 115 -32.60 -15.73 1.86
N LEU A 116 -32.52 -16.65 2.82
CA LEU A 116 -31.25 -17.03 3.47
C LEU A 116 -30.27 -17.73 2.51
N ALA A 117 -30.75 -18.53 1.57
CA ALA A 117 -29.92 -19.14 0.54
C ALA A 117 -29.37 -18.08 -0.45
N THR A 118 -30.20 -17.13 -0.87
CA THR A 118 -29.77 -16.00 -1.71
C THR A 118 -28.76 -15.12 -0.98
N LEU A 119 -28.97 -14.86 0.32
CA LEU A 119 -28.03 -14.14 1.17
C LEU A 119 -26.67 -14.85 1.29
N ARG A 120 -26.68 -16.17 1.53
CA ARG A 120 -25.43 -16.97 1.59
C ARG A 120 -24.72 -17.03 0.24
N CYS A 121 -25.46 -17.13 -0.86
CA CYS A 121 -24.89 -17.08 -2.20
C CYS A 121 -24.31 -15.69 -2.50
N ALA A 122 -24.99 -14.62 -2.10
CA ALA A 122 -24.51 -13.24 -2.24
C ALA A 122 -23.20 -13.04 -1.47
N ALA A 123 -23.13 -13.52 -0.23
CA ALA A 123 -21.91 -13.53 0.58
C ALA A 123 -20.76 -14.28 -0.12
N GLN A 124 -21.04 -15.45 -0.70
CA GLN A 124 -20.05 -16.24 -1.44
C GLN A 124 -19.59 -15.57 -2.74
N THR A 125 -20.45 -14.79 -3.39
CA THR A 125 -20.09 -13.99 -4.57
C THR A 125 -19.37 -12.68 -4.25
N GLY A 126 -19.11 -12.40 -2.96
CA GLY A 126 -18.36 -11.23 -2.50
C GLY A 126 -19.20 -10.00 -2.15
N ASP A 127 -20.52 -10.15 -2.01
CA ASP A 127 -21.39 -9.10 -1.47
C ASP A 127 -21.14 -8.97 0.05
N LEU A 128 -20.45 -7.90 0.42
CA LEU A 128 -20.06 -7.63 1.79
C LEU A 128 -21.25 -7.36 2.72
N TYR A 129 -22.36 -6.81 2.21
CA TYR A 129 -23.57 -6.62 3.00
C TYR A 129 -24.16 -7.98 3.35
N ALA A 130 -24.30 -8.84 2.35
CA ALA A 130 -24.76 -10.21 2.57
C ALA A 130 -23.82 -11.00 3.48
N GLN A 131 -22.51 -10.84 3.32
CA GLN A 131 -21.50 -11.46 4.17
C GLN A 131 -21.60 -10.97 5.62
N THR A 132 -21.74 -9.66 5.87
CA THR A 132 -21.92 -9.14 7.23
C THR A 132 -23.19 -9.67 7.90
N VAL A 133 -24.26 -9.88 7.14
CA VAL A 133 -25.50 -10.45 7.68
C VAL A 133 -25.35 -11.95 7.90
N VAL A 134 -24.64 -12.69 7.03
CA VAL A 134 -24.33 -14.12 7.21
C VAL A 134 -23.39 -14.35 8.41
N ASP A 135 -22.36 -13.54 8.56
CA ASP A 135 -21.42 -13.58 9.69
C ASP A 135 -22.14 -13.26 11.01
N ALA A 136 -23.07 -12.30 10.99
CA ALA A 136 -23.95 -12.01 12.12
C ALA A 136 -24.89 -13.18 12.49
N LEU A 137 -25.26 -14.01 11.52
CA LEU A 137 -26.10 -15.21 11.72
C LEU A 137 -25.29 -16.45 12.13
N ALA A 138 -23.98 -16.49 11.85
CA ALA A 138 -23.11 -17.64 12.08
C ALA A 138 -22.46 -17.69 13.48
N GLY A 139 -22.60 -16.63 14.28
CA GLY A 139 -22.34 -16.68 15.73
C GLY A 139 -20.91 -16.41 16.21
N ASP A 140 -19.87 -16.52 15.38
CA ASP A 140 -18.47 -16.37 15.85
C ASP A 140 -17.95 -14.91 15.92
N ALA A 141 -18.73 -13.93 15.46
CA ALA A 141 -18.45 -12.48 15.55
C ALA A 141 -19.52 -11.69 16.35
N ALA A 142 -20.16 -12.35 17.32
CA ALA A 142 -21.42 -11.91 17.92
C ALA A 142 -21.41 -10.48 18.51
N ALA A 143 -20.33 -10.03 19.17
CA ALA A 143 -20.31 -8.72 19.83
C ALA A 143 -20.28 -7.53 18.84
N GLY A 144 -19.44 -7.62 17.79
CA GLY A 144 -19.34 -6.58 16.77
C GLY A 144 -20.57 -6.54 15.85
N CYS A 145 -21.12 -7.71 15.52
CA CYS A 145 -22.32 -7.82 14.69
C CYS A 145 -23.59 -7.32 15.43
N GLU A 146 -23.69 -7.52 16.74
CA GLU A 146 -24.80 -7.01 17.53
C GLU A 146 -24.74 -5.49 17.69
N GLU A 147 -23.54 -4.93 17.86
CA GLU A 147 -23.32 -3.48 17.91
C GLU A 147 -23.61 -2.80 16.56
N ILE A 148 -23.15 -3.37 15.45
CA ILE A 148 -23.50 -2.89 14.10
C ILE A 148 -25.01 -3.04 13.86
N GLY A 149 -25.62 -4.15 14.30
CA GLY A 149 -27.07 -4.35 14.23
C GLY A 149 -27.87 -3.31 15.04
N ARG A 150 -27.37 -2.93 16.22
CA ARG A 150 -27.92 -1.82 17.04
C ARG A 150 -27.74 -0.47 16.36
N LEU A 151 -26.56 -0.21 15.80
CA LEU A 151 -26.28 1.02 15.04
C LEU A 151 -27.15 1.11 13.79
N LEU A 152 -27.37 0.02 13.06
CA LEU A 152 -28.27 -0.03 11.91
C LEU A 152 -29.71 0.32 12.31
N ARG A 153 -30.26 -0.31 13.36
CA ARG A 153 -31.62 0.01 13.85
C ARG A 153 -31.77 1.46 14.29
N ARG A 154 -30.76 2.02 14.97
CA ARG A 154 -30.73 3.42 15.41
C ARG A 154 -30.55 4.39 14.23
N ALA A 155 -29.73 4.03 13.25
CA ALA A 155 -29.53 4.80 12.03
C ALA A 155 -30.80 4.80 11.16
N GLU A 156 -31.53 3.68 11.12
CA GLU A 156 -32.85 3.58 10.47
C GLU A 156 -33.91 4.45 11.13
N GLN A 157 -33.76 4.74 12.42
CA GLN A 157 -34.58 5.72 13.14
C GLN A 157 -34.12 7.18 12.89
N GLY A 158 -33.10 7.38 12.06
CA GLY A 158 -32.54 8.70 11.73
C GLY A 158 -31.54 9.23 12.77
N GLU A 159 -31.04 8.39 13.67
CA GLU A 159 -30.13 8.84 14.71
C GLU A 159 -28.74 9.19 14.15
N ARG A 160 -28.37 10.47 14.26
CA ARG A 160 -27.11 11.04 13.74
C ARG A 160 -25.87 10.28 14.20
N ALA A 161 -25.79 9.96 15.50
CA ALA A 161 -24.62 9.29 16.07
C ALA A 161 -24.43 7.89 15.48
N ALA A 162 -25.53 7.19 15.20
CA ALA A 162 -25.50 5.85 14.64
C ALA A 162 -25.10 5.84 13.16
N ILE A 163 -25.58 6.81 12.38
CA ILE A 163 -25.19 7.01 10.97
C ILE A 163 -23.68 7.32 10.87
N LEU A 164 -23.15 8.19 11.73
CA LEU A 164 -21.72 8.50 11.78
C LEU A 164 -20.88 7.29 12.22
N GLY A 165 -21.37 6.52 13.19
CA GLY A 165 -20.73 5.28 13.62
C GLY A 165 -20.63 4.24 12.50
N LEU A 166 -21.69 4.06 11.72
CA LEU A 166 -21.69 3.17 10.54
C LEU A 166 -20.74 3.67 9.45
N SER A 167 -20.75 4.98 9.17
CA SER A 167 -19.83 5.58 8.21
C SER A 167 -18.37 5.32 8.60
N GLY A 168 -18.00 5.53 9.86
CA GLY A 168 -16.67 5.24 10.40
C GLY A 168 -16.31 3.75 10.34
N HIS A 169 -17.23 2.87 10.71
CA HIS A 169 -17.00 1.43 10.67
C HIS A 169 -16.70 0.91 9.25
N TYR A 170 -17.54 1.27 8.27
CA TYR A 170 -17.33 0.86 6.89
C TYR A 170 -16.12 1.56 6.25
N TRP A 171 -15.77 2.77 6.72
CA TRP A 171 -14.56 3.48 6.33
C TRP A 171 -13.30 2.70 6.73
N GLU A 172 -13.21 2.30 8.00
CA GLU A 172 -12.11 1.50 8.52
C GLU A 172 -12.02 0.14 7.83
N LYS A 173 -13.16 -0.53 7.64
CA LYS A 173 -13.24 -1.80 6.91
C LYS A 173 -12.82 -1.68 5.43
N GLY A 174 -13.03 -0.51 4.83
CA GLY A 174 -12.56 -0.15 3.49
C GLY A 174 -11.07 0.15 3.41
N GLY A 175 -10.34 0.13 4.52
CA GLY A 175 -8.91 0.48 4.59
C GLY A 175 -8.63 1.92 5.02
N GLY A 176 -9.64 2.70 5.44
CA GLY A 176 -9.45 4.01 6.06
C GLY A 176 -8.99 5.12 5.11
N ASP A 177 -8.09 5.99 5.60
CA ASP A 177 -7.71 7.32 5.08
C ASP A 177 -7.10 7.43 3.68
N LEU A 178 -7.30 6.41 2.83
CA LEU A 178 -6.69 6.22 1.52
C LEU A 178 -5.16 6.16 1.54
N TRP A 179 -4.48 6.71 2.54
CA TRP A 179 -3.03 6.67 2.71
C TRP A 179 -2.60 5.52 3.64
N HIS A 180 -1.52 4.86 3.25
CA HIS A 180 -0.80 3.88 4.06
C HIS A 180 0.70 4.17 4.03
N PRO A 181 1.43 4.00 5.15
CA PRO A 181 2.88 4.15 5.18
C PRO A 181 3.60 3.26 4.15
N GLY A 182 4.65 3.79 3.52
CA GLY A 182 5.49 3.05 2.56
C GLY A 182 4.97 3.01 1.12
N GLN A 183 3.93 3.78 0.82
CA GLN A 183 3.34 3.88 -0.52
C GLN A 183 4.19 4.70 -1.50
N VAL A 184 4.34 4.20 -2.72
CA VAL A 184 4.98 4.95 -3.83
C VAL A 184 3.90 5.71 -4.61
N PRO A 185 3.98 7.05 -4.71
CA PRO A 185 3.04 7.85 -5.50
C PRO A 185 2.88 7.30 -6.92
N GLY A 186 1.63 7.06 -7.35
CA GLY A 186 1.30 6.60 -8.70
C GLY A 186 1.34 5.09 -8.93
N ARG A 187 1.71 4.26 -7.94
CA ARG A 187 1.61 2.79 -8.04
C ARG A 187 0.47 2.22 -7.21
N SER A 188 -0.18 1.18 -7.75
CA SER A 188 -1.21 0.42 -7.06
C SER A 188 -0.58 -0.70 -6.21
N ILE A 189 -0.97 -0.81 -4.93
CA ILE A 189 -0.79 -2.00 -4.09
C ILE A 189 -1.91 -2.98 -4.47
N GLY A 190 -1.67 -3.79 -5.50
CA GLY A 190 -2.63 -4.82 -5.93
C GLY A 190 -3.16 -5.70 -4.78
N GLY A 191 -4.41 -6.16 -4.90
CA GLY A 191 -4.92 -7.27 -4.09
C GLY A 191 -6.02 -6.98 -3.06
N ARG A 192 -6.53 -5.74 -2.92
CA ARG A 192 -7.64 -5.44 -1.99
C ARG A 192 -8.84 -4.71 -2.63
N GLY A 193 -8.98 -4.76 -3.95
CA GLY A 193 -9.94 -3.97 -4.72
C GLY A 193 -11.40 -4.17 -4.32
N ALA A 194 -12.00 -5.33 -4.57
CA ALA A 194 -13.46 -5.47 -4.53
C ALA A 194 -14.09 -5.19 -3.15
N VAL A 195 -13.55 -5.77 -2.08
CA VAL A 195 -14.08 -5.61 -0.71
C VAL A 195 -13.88 -4.19 -0.19
N ARG A 196 -12.73 -3.56 -0.45
CA ARG A 196 -12.48 -2.17 -0.05
C ARG A 196 -13.39 -1.19 -0.79
N HIS A 197 -13.56 -1.37 -2.09
CA HIS A 197 -14.44 -0.51 -2.88
C HIS A 197 -15.90 -0.68 -2.47
N ALA A 198 -16.35 -1.90 -2.15
CA ALA A 198 -17.68 -2.15 -1.62
C ALA A 198 -17.90 -1.50 -0.24
N ALA A 199 -16.96 -1.68 0.69
CA ALA A 199 -17.01 -1.05 2.01
C ALA A 199 -16.99 0.48 1.94
N ALA A 200 -16.17 1.06 1.06
CA ALA A 200 -16.12 2.50 0.87
C ALA A 200 -17.40 3.06 0.23
N ARG A 201 -18.05 2.32 -0.68
CA ARG A 201 -19.38 2.69 -1.21
C ARG A 201 -20.46 2.71 -0.13
N LEU A 202 -20.42 1.76 0.82
CA LEU A 202 -21.32 1.72 1.97
C LEU A 202 -21.02 2.84 2.97
N ALA A 203 -19.75 3.10 3.28
CA ALA A 203 -19.32 4.22 4.12
C ALA A 203 -19.82 5.54 3.55
N ARG A 204 -19.75 5.70 2.23
CA ARG A 204 -20.33 6.82 1.50
C ARG A 204 -21.83 6.91 1.68
N TYR A 205 -22.58 5.84 1.42
CA TYR A 205 -24.04 5.83 1.54
C TYR A 205 -24.52 6.46 2.86
N TRP A 206 -23.96 6.00 3.99
CA TRP A 206 -24.28 6.54 5.31
C TRP A 206 -23.85 8.00 5.47
N HIS A 207 -22.72 8.39 4.87
CA HIS A 207 -22.23 9.76 4.90
C HIS A 207 -23.07 10.74 4.06
N GLU A 208 -23.65 10.27 2.94
CA GLU A 208 -24.49 11.10 2.06
C GLU A 208 -25.82 11.49 2.71
N MET A 209 -26.37 10.61 3.54
CA MET A 209 -27.61 10.89 4.27
C MET A 209 -27.48 12.00 5.31
N PHE A 210 -26.25 12.34 5.72
CA PHE A 210 -25.96 13.39 6.68
C PHE A 210 -25.10 14.51 6.06
N TRP A 211 -25.29 14.79 4.77
CA TRP A 211 -24.46 15.77 4.08
C TRP A 211 -24.69 17.21 4.54
N ASP A 212 -23.91 17.64 5.52
CA ASP A 212 -23.76 19.07 5.84
C ASP A 212 -22.95 19.78 4.73
N PRO A 213 -23.23 21.03 4.34
CA PRO A 213 -22.29 21.83 3.55
C PRO A 213 -20.93 21.92 4.26
N VAL A 214 -19.84 22.26 3.54
CA VAL A 214 -18.55 22.58 4.21
C VAL A 214 -18.82 23.68 5.23
N SER A 215 -18.79 23.34 6.51
CA SER A 215 -19.01 24.26 7.62
C SER A 215 -17.71 24.46 8.38
N HIS A 216 -17.55 25.62 9.00
CA HIS A 216 -16.39 25.91 9.84
C HIS A 216 -16.33 25.02 11.09
N GLU A 217 -17.46 24.42 11.50
CA GLU A 217 -17.58 23.56 12.68
C GLU A 217 -17.10 22.12 12.44
N MET A 218 -17.04 21.65 11.19
CA MET A 218 -16.67 20.27 10.88
C MET A 218 -15.17 20.00 11.13
N HIS A 219 -14.83 18.87 11.75
CA HIS A 219 -13.43 18.53 12.04
C HIS A 219 -12.65 18.21 10.76
N ALA A 220 -11.33 18.43 10.78
CA ALA A 220 -10.48 18.23 9.61
C ALA A 220 -10.47 16.76 9.13
N ALA A 221 -10.49 15.80 10.07
CA ALA A 221 -10.58 14.38 9.75
C ALA A 221 -11.92 14.01 9.06
N ASP A 222 -13.03 14.62 9.45
CA ASP A 222 -14.33 14.40 8.80
C ASP A 222 -14.33 14.98 7.38
N MET A 223 -13.76 16.17 7.20
CA MET A 223 -13.55 16.78 5.89
C MET A 223 -12.68 15.88 4.98
N ARG A 224 -11.58 15.33 5.51
CA ARG A 224 -10.70 14.41 4.78
C ARG A 224 -11.44 13.14 4.36
N ARG A 225 -12.09 12.45 5.31
CA ARG A 225 -12.88 11.24 5.04
C ARG A 225 -13.92 11.49 3.96
N ARG A 226 -14.60 12.63 4.02
CA ARG A 226 -15.57 13.03 3.02
C ARG A 226 -14.96 13.29 1.65
N GLY A 227 -13.88 14.06 1.58
CA GLY A 227 -13.16 14.32 0.33
C GLY A 227 -12.69 13.03 -0.32
N ALA A 228 -12.23 12.09 0.49
CA ALA A 228 -11.76 10.79 0.05
C ALA A 228 -12.87 9.89 -0.51
N LEU A 229 -14.03 9.84 0.15
CA LEU A 229 -15.22 9.12 -0.35
C LEU A 229 -15.74 9.68 -1.67
N LEU A 230 -15.61 10.99 -1.88
CA LEU A 230 -15.96 11.65 -3.14
C LEU A 230 -14.94 11.38 -4.26
N LEU A 231 -13.67 11.17 -3.90
CA LEU A 231 -12.61 10.89 -4.86
C LEU A 231 -12.80 9.53 -5.55
N LEU A 232 -13.32 8.53 -4.83
CA LEU A 232 -13.66 7.19 -5.36
C LEU A 232 -14.53 7.22 -6.61
N ASP A 233 -15.50 8.13 -6.67
CA ASP A 233 -16.46 8.23 -7.78
C ASP A 233 -16.09 9.34 -8.76
N ALA A 234 -14.87 9.88 -8.68
CA ALA A 234 -14.45 11.04 -9.45
C ALA A 234 -15.47 12.19 -9.34
N HIS A 235 -15.90 12.52 -8.12
CA HIS A 235 -16.81 13.64 -7.89
C HIS A 235 -16.03 14.95 -7.68
N PRO A 236 -16.33 16.04 -8.42
CA PRO A 236 -15.51 17.26 -8.44
C PRO A 236 -15.43 18.00 -7.10
N ALA A 237 -16.42 17.82 -6.22
CA ALA A 237 -16.39 18.40 -4.88
C ALA A 237 -15.30 17.80 -3.96
N ALA A 238 -14.69 16.67 -4.32
CA ALA A 238 -13.64 16.01 -3.53
C ALA A 238 -12.50 16.98 -3.19
N ALA A 239 -11.98 17.70 -4.19
CA ALA A 239 -10.89 18.65 -4.01
C ALA A 239 -11.20 19.74 -2.98
N ARG A 240 -12.45 20.25 -2.97
CA ARG A 240 -12.86 21.31 -2.04
C ARG A 240 -12.86 20.84 -0.58
N PHE A 241 -13.28 19.60 -0.32
CA PHE A 241 -13.24 19.02 1.02
C PHE A 241 -11.79 18.75 1.47
N MET A 242 -10.94 18.27 0.55
CA MET A 242 -9.51 18.09 0.82
C MET A 242 -8.80 19.41 1.11
N GLU A 243 -9.09 20.46 0.34
CA GLU A 243 -8.57 21.81 0.57
C GLU A 243 -8.99 22.33 1.94
N ALA A 244 -10.26 22.21 2.30
CA ALA A 244 -10.75 22.65 3.61
C ALA A 244 -10.07 21.90 4.77
N ALA A 245 -9.91 20.58 4.66
CA ALA A 245 -9.19 19.76 5.64
C ALA A 245 -7.71 20.17 5.75
N ALA A 246 -7.04 20.33 4.60
CA ALA A 246 -5.64 20.72 4.52
C ALA A 246 -5.40 22.11 5.11
N VAL A 247 -6.31 23.07 4.88
CA VAL A 247 -6.25 24.41 5.48
C VAL A 247 -6.30 24.31 7.01
N LYS A 248 -7.14 23.43 7.57
CA LYS A 248 -7.23 23.14 9.01
C LYS A 248 -6.04 22.38 9.60
N GLY A 249 -5.04 22.02 8.79
CA GLY A 249 -3.79 21.40 9.26
C GLY A 249 -3.75 19.88 9.10
N ASP A 250 -4.69 19.28 8.38
CA ASP A 250 -4.65 17.85 8.08
C ASP A 250 -3.56 17.53 7.04
N ALA A 251 -2.47 16.89 7.50
CA ALA A 251 -1.32 16.55 6.66
C ALA A 251 -1.65 15.52 5.57
N ILE A 252 -2.54 14.56 5.85
CA ILE A 252 -2.98 13.55 4.88
C ILE A 252 -3.78 14.23 3.77
N ALA A 253 -4.72 15.10 4.12
CA ALA A 253 -5.47 15.85 3.11
C ALA A 253 -4.56 16.73 2.23
N ALA A 254 -3.56 17.39 2.83
CA ALA A 254 -2.57 18.18 2.09
C ALA A 254 -1.74 17.32 1.12
N TYR A 255 -1.31 16.13 1.55
CA TYR A 255 -0.59 15.18 0.72
C TYR A 255 -1.43 14.71 -0.48
N LEU A 256 -2.66 14.25 -0.23
CA LEU A 256 -3.57 13.77 -1.28
C LEU A 256 -3.87 14.87 -2.30
N LEU A 257 -4.11 16.10 -1.83
CA LEU A 257 -4.32 17.25 -2.69
C LEU A 257 -3.08 17.58 -3.54
N GLY A 258 -1.89 17.46 -2.96
CA GLY A 258 -0.61 17.60 -3.67
C GLY A 258 -0.48 16.61 -4.83
N LEU A 259 -0.83 15.34 -4.60
CA LEU A 259 -0.83 14.30 -5.64
C LEU A 259 -1.85 14.59 -6.76
N MET A 260 -3.06 15.07 -6.40
CA MET A 260 -4.07 15.47 -7.38
C MET A 260 -3.54 16.56 -8.32
N TYR A 261 -2.93 17.61 -7.76
CA TYR A 261 -2.35 18.70 -8.56
C TYR A 261 -1.10 18.28 -9.37
N MET A 262 -0.35 17.27 -8.92
CA MET A 262 0.70 16.65 -9.75
C MET A 262 0.11 15.91 -10.97
N GLY A 263 -1.14 15.46 -10.86
CA GLY A 263 -1.80 14.66 -11.89
C GLY A 263 -1.24 13.24 -11.96
N ALA A 264 -0.90 12.65 -10.80
CA ALA A 264 -0.69 11.21 -10.68
C ALA A 264 -1.90 10.47 -11.25
N GLU A 265 -1.71 9.26 -11.78
CA GLU A 265 -2.83 8.42 -12.28
C GLU A 265 -3.53 7.66 -11.15
N TYR A 266 -2.79 7.40 -10.06
CA TYR A 266 -3.31 6.77 -8.86
C TYR A 266 -2.88 7.53 -7.61
N VAL A 267 -3.82 7.72 -6.69
CA VAL A 267 -3.57 8.11 -5.31
C VAL A 267 -3.92 6.86 -4.50
N ASN A 268 -2.91 6.07 -4.17
CA ASN A 268 -3.04 4.96 -3.24
C ASN A 268 -4.16 3.96 -3.62
N ASP A 269 -4.01 3.27 -4.75
CA ASP A 269 -4.99 2.34 -5.36
C ASP A 269 -6.30 2.94 -5.85
N LEU A 270 -6.55 4.22 -5.57
CA LEU A 270 -7.68 4.93 -6.12
C LEU A 270 -7.23 5.62 -7.39
N PRO A 271 -8.07 5.64 -8.43
CA PRO A 271 -7.79 6.47 -9.59
C PRO A 271 -7.62 7.91 -9.10
N ALA A 272 -6.40 8.43 -9.19
CA ALA A 272 -6.18 9.85 -9.07
C ALA A 272 -6.82 10.42 -10.31
N VAL A 273 -7.98 11.02 -10.08
CA VAL A 273 -8.93 11.36 -11.10
C VAL A 273 -8.21 12.11 -12.23
N HIS A 274 -8.28 11.52 -13.43
CA HIS A 274 -7.54 12.00 -14.59
C HIS A 274 -7.86 13.50 -14.81
N PRO A 275 -6.87 14.38 -15.07
CA PRO A 275 -7.07 15.83 -15.25
C PRO A 275 -7.98 16.24 -16.43
N ARG A 276 -8.60 15.26 -17.11
CA ARG A 276 -9.56 15.43 -18.21
C ARG A 276 -11.01 15.17 -17.79
N SER A 277 -11.27 14.70 -16.56
CA SER A 277 -12.64 14.64 -16.05
C SER A 277 -13.13 16.05 -15.70
N SER A 278 -14.36 16.37 -16.08
CA SER A 278 -14.93 17.70 -15.86
C SER A 278 -15.08 17.98 -14.36
N GLY A 279 -14.48 19.10 -13.90
CA GLY A 279 -14.65 19.62 -12.54
C GLY A 279 -13.55 19.26 -11.54
N PHE A 280 -12.47 18.58 -11.95
CA PHE A 280 -11.28 18.38 -11.12
C PHE A 280 -10.23 19.48 -11.33
N PRO A 281 -9.34 19.71 -10.34
CA PRO A 281 -8.23 20.63 -10.52
C PRO A 281 -7.32 20.12 -11.65
N GLY A 282 -7.03 20.99 -12.62
CA GLY A 282 -6.02 20.68 -13.64
C GLY A 282 -4.62 20.54 -13.03
N ARG A 283 -3.69 19.95 -13.78
CA ARG A 283 -2.28 19.82 -13.35
C ARG A 283 -1.72 21.19 -12.98
N ASN A 284 -1.25 21.34 -11.75
CA ASN A 284 -0.62 22.56 -11.25
C ASN A 284 0.53 22.20 -10.29
N TYR A 285 1.72 22.07 -10.86
CA TYR A 285 2.92 21.66 -10.11
C TYR A 285 3.32 22.65 -9.00
N LYS A 286 2.98 23.94 -9.13
CA LYS A 286 3.28 24.94 -8.09
C LYS A 286 2.39 24.76 -6.87
N LEU A 287 1.08 24.57 -7.09
CA LEU A 287 0.14 24.25 -6.01
C LEU A 287 0.45 22.89 -5.40
N ALA A 288 0.79 21.90 -6.22
CA ALA A 288 1.22 20.59 -5.75
C ALA A 288 2.39 20.69 -4.78
N ALA A 289 3.46 21.39 -5.17
CA ALA A 289 4.64 21.58 -4.31
C ALA A 289 4.28 22.24 -2.97
N ASN A 290 3.48 23.32 -2.97
CA ASN A 290 3.08 24.01 -1.74
C ASN A 290 2.30 23.08 -0.78
N TRP A 291 1.36 22.27 -1.30
CA TRP A 291 0.59 21.36 -0.46
C TRP A 291 1.43 20.18 0.04
N LEU A 292 2.33 19.65 -0.79
CA LEU A 292 3.25 18.60 -0.38
C LEU A 292 4.26 19.11 0.66
N GLU A 293 4.75 20.36 0.55
CA GLU A 293 5.58 20.98 1.60
C GLU A 293 4.83 21.09 2.92
N LYS A 294 3.54 21.47 2.87
CA LYS A 294 2.69 21.52 4.07
C LYS A 294 2.49 20.13 4.68
N ALA A 295 2.36 19.09 3.86
CA ALA A 295 2.24 17.71 4.31
C ALA A 295 3.56 17.19 4.93
N ALA A 296 4.70 17.48 4.30
CA ALA A 296 6.03 17.08 4.76
C ALA A 296 6.41 17.72 6.11
N ASN A 297 5.95 18.94 6.35
CA ASN A 297 6.15 19.65 7.62
C ASN A 297 5.02 19.37 8.65
N GLY A 298 4.13 18.41 8.35
CA GLY A 298 3.03 18.00 9.21
C GLY A 298 3.47 17.14 10.40
N ALA A 299 2.51 16.50 11.06
CA ALA A 299 2.76 15.63 12.22
C ALA A 299 3.69 14.45 11.88
N VAL A 300 4.45 13.98 12.89
CA VAL A 300 5.46 12.91 12.75
C VAL A 300 4.85 11.58 12.29
N ASP A 301 3.62 11.26 12.72
CA ASP A 301 2.89 10.05 12.31
C ASP A 301 2.11 10.22 10.97
N GLY A 302 2.39 11.31 10.24
CA GLY A 302 1.73 11.66 8.99
C GLY A 302 2.48 11.20 7.73
N PRO A 303 2.02 11.61 6.53
CA PRO A 303 2.58 11.23 5.24
C PRO A 303 3.90 11.96 4.92
N SER A 304 4.71 12.27 5.93
CA SER A 304 5.86 13.15 5.78
C SER A 304 6.93 12.52 4.89
N ALA A 305 7.15 11.21 5.04
CA ALA A 305 8.08 10.44 4.22
C ALA A 305 7.63 10.38 2.75
N GLU A 306 6.35 10.11 2.52
CA GLU A 306 5.75 10.06 1.19
C GLU A 306 5.68 11.45 0.53
N ALA A 307 5.42 12.50 1.31
CA ALA A 307 5.39 13.87 0.83
C ALA A 307 6.78 14.36 0.39
N ASP A 308 7.83 14.07 1.16
CA ASP A 308 9.20 14.38 0.77
C ASP A 308 9.62 13.58 -0.48
N PHE A 309 9.20 12.32 -0.59
CA PHE A 309 9.42 11.52 -1.80
C PHE A 309 8.66 12.08 -3.01
N ALA A 310 7.42 12.53 -2.84
CA ALA A 310 6.62 13.17 -3.88
C ALA A 310 7.23 14.51 -4.34
N LEU A 311 7.79 15.30 -3.42
CA LEU A 311 8.54 16.52 -3.77
C LEU A 311 9.81 16.21 -4.57
N TRP A 312 10.50 15.12 -4.26
CA TRP A 312 11.63 14.63 -5.06
C TRP A 312 11.17 14.25 -6.48
N LEU A 313 10.07 13.50 -6.63
CA LEU A 313 9.49 13.15 -7.94
C LEU A 313 9.14 14.39 -8.76
N LEU A 314 8.59 15.42 -8.12
CA LEU A 314 8.17 16.67 -8.75
C LEU A 314 9.38 17.40 -9.37
N ASN A 315 10.54 17.32 -8.73
CA ASN A 315 11.81 17.83 -9.27
C ASN A 315 12.35 17.01 -10.46
N GLY A 316 11.89 15.78 -10.66
CA GLY A 316 12.20 14.97 -11.84
C GLY A 316 11.42 15.41 -13.09
N LEU A 317 10.28 16.08 -12.94
CA LEU A 317 9.39 16.44 -14.04
C LEU A 317 9.95 17.59 -14.90
N ARG A 318 9.99 17.39 -16.22
CA ARG A 318 10.49 18.38 -17.19
C ARG A 318 9.72 19.71 -17.16
N ASN A 319 8.43 19.66 -16.87
CA ASN A 319 7.53 20.83 -16.90
C ASN A 319 7.46 21.58 -15.56
N TYR A 320 8.18 21.12 -14.54
CA TYR A 320 8.29 21.84 -13.28
C TYR A 320 9.36 22.93 -13.39
N THR A 321 9.01 24.16 -13.03
CA THR A 321 9.88 25.34 -13.24
C THR A 321 10.76 25.68 -12.04
N ARG A 322 10.43 25.22 -10.83
CA ARG A 322 11.19 25.47 -9.59
C ARG A 322 12.11 24.29 -9.24
N ARG A 323 12.78 23.72 -10.24
CA ARG A 323 13.64 22.54 -10.03
C ARG A 323 14.89 22.97 -9.28
N ASP A 324 15.14 22.31 -8.16
CA ASP A 324 16.39 22.42 -7.41
C ASP A 324 16.92 21.00 -7.14
N PRO A 325 17.98 20.55 -7.85
CA PRO A 325 18.51 19.21 -7.69
C PRO A 325 19.14 18.97 -6.31
N LEU A 326 19.65 20.01 -5.65
CA LEU A 326 20.26 19.88 -4.32
C LEU A 326 19.17 19.68 -3.26
N GLU A 327 18.11 20.48 -3.32
CA GLU A 327 16.97 20.32 -2.42
C GLU A 327 16.26 18.99 -2.67
N ALA A 328 16.11 18.57 -3.93
CA ALA A 328 15.54 17.26 -4.26
C ALA A 328 16.33 16.11 -3.59
N ARG A 329 17.67 16.18 -3.59
CA ARG A 329 18.50 15.16 -2.93
C ARG A 329 18.31 15.16 -1.41
N ARG A 330 18.23 16.34 -0.78
CA ARG A 330 17.92 16.45 0.66
C ARG A 330 16.56 15.86 1.01
N ARG A 331 15.56 16.05 0.14
CA ARG A 331 14.21 15.50 0.31
C ARG A 331 14.23 13.98 0.20
N LEU A 332 14.96 13.42 -0.77
CA LEU A 332 15.16 11.97 -0.87
C LEU A 332 15.85 11.39 0.38
N ASP A 333 16.89 12.06 0.87
CA ASP A 333 17.62 11.64 2.08
C ASP A 333 16.70 11.65 3.31
N ARG A 334 15.85 12.68 3.43
CA ARG A 334 14.86 12.78 4.51
C ARG A 334 13.81 11.68 4.40
N ALA A 335 13.27 11.42 3.21
CA ALA A 335 12.30 10.35 2.98
C ALA A 335 12.88 8.96 3.33
N ALA A 336 14.12 8.69 2.94
CA ALA A 336 14.82 7.46 3.30
C ALA A 336 15.12 7.38 4.81
N GLY A 337 15.45 8.51 5.45
CA GLY A 337 15.63 8.62 6.89
C GLY A 337 14.36 8.31 7.69
N LEU A 338 13.19 8.69 7.16
CA LEU A 338 11.86 8.40 7.71
C LEU A 338 11.36 6.97 7.37
N GLY A 339 12.12 6.19 6.58
CA GLY A 339 11.79 4.80 6.27
C GLY A 339 10.94 4.58 5.02
N HIS A 340 10.88 5.53 4.09
CA HIS A 340 10.17 5.32 2.82
C HIS A 340 10.89 4.27 1.94
N GLY A 341 10.20 3.17 1.60
CA GLY A 341 10.78 1.99 0.93
C GLY A 341 11.53 2.30 -0.37
N GLU A 342 10.87 2.94 -1.35
CA GLU A 342 11.51 3.29 -2.64
C GLU A 342 12.65 4.31 -2.47
N ALA A 343 12.56 5.18 -1.47
CA ALA A 343 13.60 6.16 -1.20
C ALA A 343 14.86 5.46 -0.66
N CYS A 344 14.68 4.51 0.26
CA CYS A 344 15.73 3.63 0.75
C CYS A 344 16.36 2.82 -0.39
N TRP A 345 15.56 2.26 -1.31
CA TRP A 345 16.07 1.54 -2.49
C TRP A 345 16.96 2.42 -3.38
N LEU A 346 16.47 3.61 -3.76
CA LEU A 346 17.22 4.55 -4.59
C LEU A 346 18.50 5.03 -3.90
N LYS A 347 18.43 5.29 -2.59
CA LYS A 347 19.61 5.71 -1.82
C LYS A 347 20.64 4.60 -1.68
N GLY A 348 20.19 3.36 -1.47
CA GLY A 348 21.05 2.18 -1.43
C GLY A 348 21.84 2.02 -2.73
N ARG A 349 21.21 2.25 -3.88
CA ARG A 349 21.89 2.25 -5.19
C ARG A 349 22.92 3.38 -5.34
N GLU A 350 22.55 4.62 -5.01
CA GLU A 350 23.46 5.77 -5.06
C GLU A 350 24.73 5.52 -4.23
N VAL A 351 24.55 4.98 -3.03
CA VAL A 351 25.63 4.68 -2.09
C VAL A 351 26.47 3.48 -2.54
N ALA A 352 25.84 2.47 -3.16
CA ALA A 352 26.56 1.34 -3.77
C ALA A 352 27.43 1.80 -4.95
N GLU A 353 26.93 2.70 -5.80
CA GLU A 353 27.68 3.28 -6.91
C GLU A 353 28.85 4.15 -6.42
N ALA A 354 28.69 4.82 -5.27
CA ALA A 354 29.77 5.54 -4.60
C ALA A 354 30.83 4.61 -3.94
N GLY A 355 30.53 3.31 -3.83
CA GLY A 355 31.45 2.29 -3.32
C GLY A 355 31.33 1.97 -1.83
N ASP A 356 30.38 2.55 -1.10
CA ASP A 356 30.11 2.22 0.30
C ASP A 356 29.09 1.08 0.40
N LEU A 357 29.58 -0.15 0.29
CA LEU A 357 28.75 -1.36 0.26
C LEU A 357 27.98 -1.59 1.57
N VAL A 358 28.55 -1.21 2.72
CA VAL A 358 27.93 -1.42 4.03
C VAL A 358 26.73 -0.50 4.19
N ALA A 359 26.90 0.79 3.88
CA ALA A 359 25.80 1.73 3.94
C ALA A 359 24.71 1.39 2.90
N ALA A 360 25.10 0.93 1.70
CA ALA A 360 24.15 0.47 0.68
C ALA A 360 23.26 -0.68 1.18
N VAL A 361 23.85 -1.73 1.74
CA VAL A 361 23.10 -2.88 2.27
C VAL A 361 22.18 -2.47 3.41
N ARG A 362 22.61 -1.57 4.31
CA ARG A 362 21.73 -1.04 5.36
C ARG A 362 20.50 -0.31 4.82
N PHE A 363 20.64 0.42 3.70
CA PHE A 363 19.48 1.02 3.05
C PHE A 363 18.58 -0.03 2.39
N PHE A 364 19.15 -1.09 1.80
CA PHE A 364 18.37 -2.18 1.26
C PHE A 364 17.63 -2.97 2.35
N GLU A 365 18.24 -3.24 3.51
CA GLU A 365 17.56 -3.88 4.65
C GLU A 365 16.34 -3.07 5.11
N ARG A 366 16.45 -1.73 5.12
CA ARG A 366 15.31 -0.85 5.41
C ARG A 366 14.22 -0.93 4.34
N ALA A 367 14.58 -1.01 3.07
CA ALA A 367 13.63 -1.16 1.98
C ALA A 367 12.91 -2.52 2.01
N GLU A 368 13.64 -3.59 2.32
CA GLU A 368 13.11 -4.94 2.48
C GLU A 368 12.12 -5.02 3.65
N ALA A 369 12.43 -4.37 4.78
CA ALA A 369 11.55 -4.31 5.94
C ALA A 369 10.17 -3.67 5.64
N VAL A 370 10.12 -2.76 4.66
CA VAL A 370 8.88 -2.11 4.18
C VAL A 370 8.15 -2.97 3.13
N GLY A 371 8.80 -4.03 2.63
CA GLY A 371 8.23 -4.97 1.66
C GLY A 371 8.67 -4.77 0.21
N ASP A 372 9.77 -4.05 -0.06
CA ASP A 372 10.32 -3.95 -1.41
C ASP A 372 11.00 -5.27 -1.82
N SER A 373 10.39 -5.98 -2.79
CA SER A 373 10.87 -7.29 -3.24
C SER A 373 12.22 -7.25 -3.95
N ARG A 374 12.63 -6.09 -4.50
CA ARG A 374 13.94 -5.94 -5.16
C ARG A 374 15.08 -5.87 -4.15
N ALA A 375 14.79 -5.38 -2.94
CA ALA A 375 15.77 -5.16 -1.89
C ALA A 375 16.45 -6.46 -1.46
N GLY A 376 15.68 -7.53 -1.19
CA GLY A 376 16.22 -8.83 -0.80
C GLY A 376 17.20 -9.40 -1.85
N ALA A 377 16.82 -9.38 -3.13
CA ALA A 377 17.69 -9.85 -4.22
C ALA A 377 18.97 -8.99 -4.39
N ALA A 378 18.93 -7.70 -4.04
CA ALA A 378 20.13 -6.86 -4.01
C ALA A 378 21.05 -7.18 -2.83
N ILE A 379 20.48 -7.44 -1.65
CA ILE A 379 21.24 -7.83 -0.46
C ILE A 379 21.93 -9.17 -0.68
N GLU A 380 21.22 -10.20 -1.15
CA GLU A 380 21.79 -11.52 -1.42
C GLU A 380 22.97 -11.45 -2.40
N ARG A 381 22.87 -10.57 -3.40
CA ARG A 381 23.90 -10.38 -4.42
C ARG A 381 25.10 -9.57 -3.92
N LEU A 382 24.88 -8.55 -3.10
CA LEU A 382 25.95 -7.72 -2.54
C LEU A 382 26.66 -8.37 -1.34
N ALA A 383 25.91 -9.13 -0.54
CA ALA A 383 26.30 -9.64 0.75
C ALA A 383 25.81 -11.09 0.94
N PRO A 384 26.33 -12.03 0.13
CA PRO A 384 25.92 -13.43 0.17
C PRO A 384 26.20 -14.06 1.53
N ASP A 385 25.32 -14.99 1.92
CA ASP A 385 25.49 -15.84 3.09
C ASP A 385 26.22 -17.12 2.70
N ILE A 386 27.36 -17.39 3.35
CA ILE A 386 28.18 -18.57 3.10
C ILE A 386 27.82 -19.61 4.15
N ALA A 387 26.96 -20.55 3.75
CA ALA A 387 26.41 -21.56 4.65
C ALA A 387 27.43 -22.62 5.07
N GLU A 388 28.30 -23.08 4.17
CA GLU A 388 29.28 -24.13 4.44
C GLU A 388 30.71 -23.67 4.19
N PRO A 389 31.66 -23.91 5.13
CA PRO A 389 33.05 -23.54 4.94
C PRO A 389 33.78 -24.51 4.00
N ASP A 390 34.78 -24.01 3.28
CA ASP A 390 35.61 -24.84 2.40
C ASP A 390 36.43 -25.86 3.21
N ARG A 391 36.04 -27.14 3.11
CA ARG A 391 36.64 -28.26 3.86
C ARG A 391 38.11 -28.48 3.52
N LYS A 392 38.55 -28.15 2.29
CA LYS A 392 39.96 -28.26 1.89
C LYS A 392 40.82 -27.24 2.63
N LEU A 393 40.31 -26.01 2.76
CA LEU A 393 40.99 -24.94 3.51
C LEU A 393 41.06 -25.26 5.01
N LEU A 394 39.98 -25.83 5.58
CA LEU A 394 39.98 -26.29 6.98
C LEU A 394 40.97 -27.44 7.24
N TYR A 395 41.11 -28.37 6.29
CA TYR A 395 42.10 -29.44 6.41
C TYR A 395 43.53 -28.88 6.37
N ALA A 396 43.80 -27.96 5.45
CA ALA A 396 45.10 -27.29 5.34
C ALA A 396 45.44 -26.46 6.59
N SER A 397 44.46 -25.77 7.18
CA SER A 397 44.67 -24.99 8.41
C SER A 397 45.07 -25.89 9.59
N ALA A 398 44.47 -27.08 9.71
CA ALA A 398 44.80 -28.04 10.76
C ALA A 398 46.29 -28.48 10.70
N GLY A 399 46.83 -28.67 9.50
CA GLY A 399 48.25 -28.98 9.30
C GLY A 399 49.21 -27.84 9.66
N LEU A 400 48.72 -26.59 9.61
CA LEU A 400 49.52 -25.38 9.87
C LEU A 400 49.45 -24.89 11.32
N ARG A 401 48.40 -25.22 12.09
CA ARG A 401 48.15 -24.68 13.45
C ARG A 401 49.35 -24.68 14.39
N ARG A 402 50.15 -25.75 14.40
CA ARG A 402 51.31 -25.87 15.30
C ARG A 402 52.54 -25.08 14.84
N ARG A 403 52.67 -24.83 13.53
CA ARG A 403 53.87 -24.22 12.92
C ARG A 403 53.70 -22.74 12.65
N ASP A 404 52.54 -22.36 12.12
CA ASP A 404 52.19 -20.98 11.80
C ASP A 404 50.70 -20.76 12.14
N PRO A 405 50.40 -20.45 13.43
CA PRO A 405 49.02 -20.28 13.88
C PRO A 405 48.34 -19.08 13.20
N GLY A 406 49.08 -18.05 12.83
CA GLY A 406 48.56 -16.89 12.11
C GLY A 406 48.09 -17.27 10.71
N LEU A 407 48.93 -17.97 9.94
CA LEU A 407 48.52 -18.46 8.62
C LEU A 407 47.37 -19.48 8.70
N ALA A 408 47.39 -20.37 9.70
CA ALA A 408 46.29 -21.30 9.92
C ALA A 408 44.95 -20.57 10.14
N LEU A 409 44.97 -19.48 10.92
CA LEU A 409 43.80 -18.67 11.19
C LEU A 409 43.32 -17.91 9.95
N ARG A 410 44.23 -17.40 9.12
CA ARG A 410 43.89 -16.80 7.82
C ARG A 410 43.23 -17.80 6.87
N LEU A 411 43.66 -19.07 6.88
CA LEU A 411 43.01 -20.13 6.10
C LEU A 411 41.63 -20.51 6.66
N GLU A 412 41.45 -20.50 7.98
CA GLU A 412 40.12 -20.65 8.59
C GLU A 412 39.20 -19.51 8.13
N LEU A 413 39.66 -18.25 8.16
CA LEU A 413 38.89 -17.12 7.61
C LEU A 413 38.55 -17.32 6.14
N ALA A 414 39.52 -17.77 5.33
CA ALA A 414 39.29 -18.05 3.92
C ALA A 414 38.22 -19.13 3.70
N ALA A 415 38.21 -20.16 4.54
CA ALA A 415 37.21 -21.22 4.49
C ALA A 415 35.80 -20.70 4.78
N TYR A 416 35.64 -19.90 5.82
CA TYR A 416 34.33 -19.45 6.30
C TYR A 416 33.76 -18.24 5.56
N PHE A 417 34.60 -17.43 4.91
CA PHE A 417 34.21 -16.22 4.19
C PHE A 417 34.50 -16.27 2.67
N ALA A 418 34.89 -17.45 2.17
CA ALA A 418 35.27 -17.70 0.78
C ALA A 418 36.28 -16.66 0.24
N LEU A 419 37.34 -16.39 1.00
CA LEU A 419 38.34 -15.39 0.64
C LEU A 419 39.31 -15.92 -0.42
N ALA A 420 39.66 -15.08 -1.39
CA ALA A 420 40.71 -15.35 -2.37
C ALA A 420 42.10 -15.25 -1.74
N GLU A 421 43.12 -15.78 -2.44
CA GLU A 421 44.53 -15.81 -1.97
C GLU A 421 45.04 -14.44 -1.51
N HIS A 422 44.74 -13.38 -2.26
CA HIS A 422 45.16 -12.03 -1.90
C HIS A 422 44.31 -11.43 -0.78
N GLU A 423 43.04 -11.78 -0.68
CA GLU A 423 42.14 -11.30 0.36
C GLU A 423 42.54 -11.86 1.73
N PHE A 424 42.64 -13.19 1.91
CA PHE A 424 42.94 -13.71 3.25
C PHE A 424 44.37 -13.40 3.75
N LEU A 425 45.32 -13.16 2.84
CA LEU A 425 46.69 -12.78 3.19
C LEU A 425 46.79 -11.31 3.61
N LEU A 426 45.93 -10.44 3.09
CA LEU A 426 46.01 -8.99 3.32
C LEU A 426 44.91 -8.46 4.25
N LEU A 427 43.78 -9.15 4.35
CA LEU A 427 42.63 -8.71 5.13
C LEU A 427 43.03 -8.48 6.59
N ASP A 428 42.69 -7.30 7.11
CA ASP A 428 42.71 -7.01 8.53
C ASP A 428 41.30 -7.21 9.11
N PRO A 429 41.10 -8.24 9.96
CA PRO A 429 39.80 -8.53 10.55
C PRO A 429 39.21 -7.37 11.38
N ARG A 430 40.03 -6.47 11.93
CA ARG A 430 39.57 -5.34 12.76
C ARG A 430 38.94 -4.25 11.90
N CYS A 431 39.53 -3.98 10.74
CA CYS A 431 39.02 -2.99 9.80
C CYS A 431 37.89 -3.55 8.94
N ALA A 432 37.88 -4.87 8.72
CA ALA A 432 36.87 -5.55 7.91
C ALA A 432 35.54 -5.79 8.64
N ASP A 433 35.52 -5.87 9.97
CA ASP A 433 34.28 -6.15 10.71
C ASP A 433 33.33 -4.94 10.71
N ALA A 434 32.19 -5.09 10.05
CA ALA A 434 31.11 -4.10 9.97
C ALA A 434 29.86 -4.54 10.75
N GLY A 435 30.02 -5.38 11.79
CA GLY A 435 28.92 -5.90 12.59
C GLY A 435 28.33 -7.14 11.92
N THR A 436 27.16 -7.02 11.31
CA THR A 436 26.46 -8.14 10.62
C THR A 436 27.20 -8.62 9.37
N PHE A 437 28.16 -7.84 8.89
CA PHE A 437 28.87 -8.05 7.65
C PHE A 437 30.38 -7.97 7.81
N LEU A 438 31.10 -8.61 6.90
CA LEU A 438 32.54 -8.52 6.73
C LEU A 438 32.81 -7.77 5.42
N LEU A 439 33.40 -6.58 5.49
CA LEU A 439 33.86 -5.80 4.35
C LEU A 439 35.27 -6.24 3.94
N ILE A 440 35.36 -6.91 2.80
CA ILE A 440 36.61 -7.35 2.22
C ILE A 440 37.09 -6.25 1.27
N ASP A 441 37.90 -5.34 1.79
CA ASP A 441 38.59 -4.31 1.01
C ASP A 441 40.08 -4.34 1.32
N VAL A 442 40.87 -4.69 0.30
CA VAL A 442 42.34 -4.76 0.37
C VAL A 442 42.97 -3.88 -0.70
N ARG A 443 42.24 -2.87 -1.20
CA ARG A 443 42.71 -1.99 -2.29
C ARG A 443 43.85 -1.08 -1.89
N ASP A 444 43.97 -0.80 -0.60
CA ASP A 444 45.09 -0.07 0.00
C ASP A 444 46.44 -0.72 -0.32
N VAL A 445 46.52 -2.06 -0.27
CA VAL A 445 47.74 -2.83 -0.57
C VAL A 445 47.69 -3.50 -1.95
N TYR A 446 46.51 -3.83 -2.46
CA TYR A 446 46.30 -4.50 -3.74
C TYR A 446 45.23 -3.78 -4.59
N PRO A 447 45.58 -2.72 -5.34
CA PRO A 447 44.62 -1.86 -6.06
C PRO A 447 43.76 -2.56 -7.13
N ARG A 448 44.15 -3.76 -7.55
CA ARG A 448 43.39 -4.59 -8.50
C ARG A 448 42.25 -5.37 -7.84
N ALA A 449 42.21 -5.43 -6.50
CA ALA A 449 41.10 -6.03 -5.77
C ALA A 449 39.82 -5.20 -5.98
N ARG A 450 38.69 -5.89 -5.91
CA ARG A 450 37.38 -5.26 -5.91
C ARG A 450 36.77 -5.47 -4.52
N PRO A 451 36.30 -4.41 -3.85
CA PRO A 451 35.71 -4.56 -2.54
C PRO A 451 34.42 -5.36 -2.64
N ARG A 452 34.17 -6.21 -1.65
CA ARG A 452 32.92 -6.99 -1.58
C ARG A 452 32.50 -7.21 -0.14
N LEU A 453 31.22 -7.50 0.06
CA LEU A 453 30.64 -7.75 1.37
C LEU A 453 30.32 -9.25 1.51
N VAL A 454 30.44 -9.79 2.71
CA VAL A 454 29.99 -11.14 3.06
C VAL A 454 29.22 -11.08 4.36
N LYS A 455 28.10 -11.80 4.45
CA LYS A 455 27.30 -11.85 5.67
C LYS A 455 27.98 -12.71 6.74
N VAL A 456 27.94 -12.25 7.98
CA VAL A 456 28.37 -13.03 9.16
C VAL A 456 27.13 -13.74 9.71
N GLY A 457 26.78 -14.88 9.13
CA GLY A 457 25.53 -15.60 9.41
C GLY A 457 25.57 -16.54 10.62
N SER A 458 26.75 -17.06 10.99
CA SER A 458 26.88 -18.10 12.01
C SER A 458 27.66 -17.67 13.28
N PRO A 459 27.32 -18.23 14.47
CA PRO A 459 28.11 -18.03 15.68
C PRO A 459 29.58 -18.49 15.53
N ALA A 460 29.82 -19.51 14.71
CA ALA A 460 31.16 -20.01 14.39
C ALA A 460 31.98 -18.96 13.62
N GLN A 461 31.40 -18.31 12.60
CA GLN A 461 32.02 -17.20 11.87
C GLN A 461 32.35 -16.04 12.81
N ARG A 462 31.42 -15.66 13.71
CA ARG A 462 31.67 -14.57 14.68
C ARG A 462 32.80 -14.92 15.64
N SER A 463 32.78 -16.12 16.23
CA SER A 463 33.83 -16.58 17.16
C SER A 463 35.21 -16.62 16.49
N LEU A 464 35.27 -17.09 15.23
CA LEU A 464 36.47 -17.08 14.43
C LEU A 464 36.99 -15.65 14.18
N LEU A 465 36.10 -14.72 13.84
CA LEU A 465 36.45 -13.33 13.59
C LEU A 465 37.02 -12.65 14.84
N GLU A 466 36.42 -12.85 16.02
CA GLU A 466 36.93 -12.31 17.28
C GLU A 466 38.32 -12.87 17.63
N ARG A 467 38.53 -14.18 17.45
CA ARG A 467 39.86 -14.80 17.59
C ARG A 467 40.88 -14.19 16.64
N ALA A 468 40.48 -13.96 15.39
CA ALA A 468 41.33 -13.38 14.35
C ALA A 468 41.75 -11.94 14.65
N LYS A 469 40.82 -11.10 15.15
CA LYS A 469 41.14 -9.72 15.56
C LYS A 469 42.24 -9.65 16.62
N VAL A 470 42.24 -10.59 17.57
CA VAL A 470 43.24 -10.64 18.64
C VAL A 470 44.56 -11.22 18.14
N SER A 471 44.51 -12.33 17.41
CA SER A 471 45.71 -13.11 17.05
C SER A 471 46.46 -12.56 15.83
N LEU A 472 45.80 -11.78 14.97
CA LEU A 472 46.41 -11.17 13.77
C LEU A 472 46.73 -9.69 13.95
N ALA A 473 46.66 -9.17 15.19
CA ALA A 473 46.67 -7.73 15.48
C ALA A 473 47.93 -6.97 15.00
N ASP A 474 49.06 -7.64 14.78
CA ASP A 474 50.35 -6.96 14.54
C ASP A 474 51.27 -7.62 13.50
N THR A 475 50.86 -8.70 12.82
CA THR A 475 51.84 -9.63 12.23
C THR A 475 52.25 -9.39 10.78
N ASP A 476 51.52 -8.64 9.94
CA ASP A 476 51.83 -8.58 8.49
C ASP A 476 51.51 -7.27 7.75
N ARG A 477 51.04 -6.20 8.42
CA ARG A 477 50.47 -5.00 7.75
C ARG A 477 51.42 -4.29 6.77
N GLU A 478 52.73 -4.41 6.93
CA GLU A 478 53.72 -3.66 6.13
C GLU A 478 54.36 -4.49 5.01
N GLN A 479 54.04 -5.77 4.89
CA GLN A 479 54.69 -6.62 3.88
C GLN A 479 53.96 -6.57 2.54
N PRO A 480 54.69 -6.34 1.42
CA PRO A 480 54.09 -6.42 0.10
C PRO A 480 53.46 -7.79 -0.16
N TYR A 481 52.29 -7.82 -0.81
CA TYR A 481 51.57 -9.06 -1.14
C TYR A 481 52.47 -10.15 -1.76
N ALA A 482 53.42 -9.78 -2.62
CA ALA A 482 54.35 -10.72 -3.24
C ALA A 482 55.21 -11.49 -2.23
N VAL A 483 55.58 -10.87 -1.11
CA VAL A 483 56.37 -11.49 -0.02
C VAL A 483 55.50 -12.49 0.73
N LEU A 484 54.31 -12.06 1.16
CA LEU A 484 53.33 -12.90 1.85
C LEU A 484 52.96 -14.14 1.02
N LYS A 485 52.68 -13.94 -0.28
CA LYS A 485 52.41 -15.01 -1.24
C LYS A 485 53.56 -16.01 -1.36
N ARG A 486 54.81 -15.53 -1.48
CA ARG A 486 55.99 -16.41 -1.57
C ARG A 486 56.19 -17.22 -0.29
N ARG A 487 56.04 -16.59 0.89
CA ARG A 487 56.13 -17.25 2.19
C ARG A 487 55.07 -18.34 2.34
N PHE A 488 53.82 -18.00 2.01
CA PHE A 488 52.69 -18.93 2.01
C PHE A 488 52.99 -20.17 1.15
N ARG A 489 53.36 -19.96 -0.12
CA ARG A 489 53.64 -21.07 -1.06
C ARG A 489 54.78 -21.98 -0.59
N ARG A 490 55.85 -21.41 -0.03
CA ARG A 490 56.97 -22.21 0.54
C ARG A 490 56.51 -23.06 1.72
N GLN A 491 55.63 -22.54 2.58
CA GLN A 491 55.10 -23.30 3.71
C GLN A 491 54.18 -24.42 3.25
N CYS A 492 53.30 -24.17 2.27
CA CYS A 492 52.45 -25.22 1.69
C CYS A 492 53.29 -26.35 1.04
N GLN A 493 54.32 -26.00 0.26
CA GLN A 493 55.23 -27.00 -0.35
C GLN A 493 55.91 -27.88 0.69
N ARG A 494 56.40 -27.30 1.80
CA ARG A 494 57.03 -28.06 2.90
C ARG A 494 56.09 -29.02 3.62
N LEU A 495 54.78 -28.79 3.53
CA LEU A 495 53.75 -29.62 4.15
C LEU A 495 53.10 -30.59 3.16
N GLY A 496 53.51 -30.58 1.89
CA GLY A 496 52.85 -31.36 0.84
C GLY A 496 51.41 -30.91 0.56
N ILE A 497 51.08 -29.66 0.90
CA ILE A 497 49.75 -29.08 0.64
C ILE A 497 49.74 -28.55 -0.80
N ASP A 498 48.84 -29.06 -1.62
CA ASP A 498 48.68 -28.60 -3.00
C ASP A 498 48.07 -27.19 -3.05
N VAL A 499 48.87 -26.22 -3.52
CA VAL A 499 48.49 -24.81 -3.64
C VAL A 499 47.44 -24.59 -4.75
N SER A 500 47.31 -25.52 -5.70
CA SER A 500 46.30 -25.43 -6.76
C SER A 500 44.87 -25.46 -6.22
N ALA A 501 44.67 -26.10 -5.06
CA ALA A 501 43.40 -26.16 -4.35
C ALA A 501 42.90 -24.78 -3.87
N PHE A 502 43.76 -23.76 -3.86
CA PHE A 502 43.46 -22.40 -3.38
C PHE A 502 43.24 -21.40 -4.54
N LEU A 503 43.39 -21.83 -5.80
CA LEU A 503 43.34 -20.97 -6.98
C LEU A 503 41.96 -20.96 -7.69
N SER A 504 41.02 -21.82 -7.29
CA SER A 504 39.76 -22.03 -8.02
C SER A 504 38.61 -21.08 -7.67
N ASN A 505 38.72 -20.28 -6.60
CA ASN A 505 37.59 -19.48 -6.10
C ASN A 505 37.68 -18.04 -6.59
N GLY A 506 37.61 -17.86 -7.92
CA GLY A 506 37.44 -16.54 -8.51
C GLY A 506 35.99 -16.08 -8.33
N TRP A 507 35.68 -15.39 -7.23
CA TRP A 507 34.41 -14.69 -7.09
C TRP A 507 34.30 -13.61 -8.18
N GLN A 508 33.37 -13.79 -9.11
CA GLN A 508 33.02 -12.77 -10.10
C GLN A 508 32.31 -11.62 -9.37
N CYS A 509 32.86 -10.41 -9.48
CA CYS A 509 32.23 -9.21 -8.94
C CYS A 509 31.08 -8.80 -9.87
N TYR A 510 29.84 -8.86 -9.38
CA TYR A 510 28.65 -8.55 -10.15
C TYR A 510 28.30 -7.07 -10.05
N HIS A 511 28.09 -6.42 -11.20
CA HIS A 511 27.60 -5.05 -11.27
C HIS A 511 26.10 -5.02 -10.99
N LEU A 512 25.65 -4.02 -10.23
CA LEU A 512 24.22 -3.68 -10.06
C LEU A 512 23.60 -3.03 -11.32
N ALA A 513 24.27 -3.10 -12.47
CA ALA A 513 24.04 -2.19 -13.59
C ALA A 513 22.86 -2.57 -14.53
N ASP A 514 22.28 -3.77 -14.42
CA ASP A 514 21.38 -4.26 -15.48
C ASP A 514 19.87 -4.00 -15.27
N GLU A 515 19.48 -3.34 -14.17
CA GLU A 515 18.08 -2.90 -13.99
C GLU A 515 17.97 -1.39 -14.20
N ALA A 516 17.64 -1.01 -15.44
CA ALA A 516 17.27 0.34 -15.79
C ALA A 516 16.09 0.78 -14.90
N ALA A 517 16.34 1.78 -14.06
CA ALA A 517 15.29 2.41 -13.28
C ALA A 517 14.36 3.14 -14.24
N THR A 518 13.19 2.56 -14.51
CA THR A 518 12.07 3.37 -15.00
C THR A 518 11.73 4.35 -13.89
N HIS A 519 11.81 5.64 -14.20
CA HIS A 519 11.26 6.67 -13.32
C HIS A 519 9.83 6.25 -12.99
N PRO A 520 9.32 6.37 -11.75
CA PRO A 520 7.96 5.90 -11.42
C PRO A 520 6.83 6.57 -12.24
N LEU A 521 7.17 7.60 -13.03
CA LEU A 521 6.30 8.38 -13.91
C LEU A 521 6.76 8.34 -15.38
N GLY A 522 7.72 7.47 -15.72
CA GLY A 522 8.41 7.41 -17.01
C GLY A 522 8.08 6.16 -17.80
#